data_AF-A0A952SPN8-F1
#
_entry.id   AF-A0A952SPN8-F1
#
_cell.length_a   1.000
_cell.length_b   1.000
_cell.length_c   1.000
_cell.angle_alpha   90.00
_cell.angle_beta   90.00
_cell.angle_gamma   90.00
#
_symmetry.space_group_name_H-M   'P 1'
#
loop_
_entity.id
_entity.type
_entity.pdbx_description
1 polymer ?
#
loop_
_entity_poly.entity_id
_entity_poly.type
_entity_poly.pdbx_seq_one_letter_code
_entity_poly.pdbx_strand_id
1 'polypeptide(L)'
;MRRALSRRLGWFAGVMLALCVPSMACGQAATLPSGIQEVADLSSAQKAQIREYIRAGQTMLQSEDLLSRRSGRDRLLEMFDGSSISVAFRIESSEALMPEVRRLIASQRDWDRFAGYRLAAKVASEESAILFESAISTPSKADRLMALGQLRVLFLEVRKTDNPAVYPETLVQLSRTLGRSLTEETDADVTLYQVRALRTLAEAGSPRIAAAQRSALVEMCNAVAARVSRQQASNFRGADEAMIELLMYLEAADAVRGIVAVGLTQVDEASMRSIGGLMGQTLALVSRTYQDVPRDGASRRHLERLTQRSVEVLRVLVGQHNERSPQQRIDESTIATPDVLTRRLTDGNMAEFRLAVLRIVGEGGVLTRQPFGHAASHFKVQ
;
A
#
# COMPACT_ATOMS: atom_id res chain seq x y z
N MET A 1 -62.75 -34.07 -9.50
CA MET A 1 -63.34 -33.00 -8.65
C MET A 1 -62.76 -31.68 -9.14
N ARG A 2 -63.30 -30.88 -10.08
CA ARG A 2 -64.63 -30.28 -10.35
C ARG A 2 -65.21 -29.46 -9.18
N ARG A 3 -65.00 -28.13 -9.25
CA ARG A 3 -65.84 -26.95 -8.87
C ARG A 3 -64.94 -25.71 -9.14
N ALA A 4 -65.09 -24.82 -10.12
CA ALA A 4 -66.22 -24.14 -10.76
C ALA A 4 -67.02 -23.23 -9.81
N LEU A 5 -67.03 -21.92 -10.12
CA LEU A 5 -67.94 -20.80 -9.77
C LEU A 5 -67.10 -19.55 -9.41
N SER A 6 -67.36 -18.32 -9.85
CA SER A 6 -68.21 -17.74 -10.88
C SER A 6 -67.95 -16.23 -10.93
N ARG A 7 -68.06 -15.66 -12.13
CA ARG A 7 -68.11 -14.24 -12.49
C ARG A 7 -68.91 -13.35 -11.52
N ARG A 8 -68.42 -12.12 -11.30
CA ARG A 8 -69.27 -10.92 -11.34
C ARG A 8 -68.56 -9.76 -12.04
N LEU A 9 -69.15 -9.43 -13.19
CA LEU A 9 -68.98 -8.21 -13.97
C LEU A 9 -69.74 -7.09 -13.24
N GLY A 10 -69.14 -5.90 -13.12
CA GLY A 10 -69.82 -4.71 -12.60
C GLY A 10 -69.17 -3.46 -13.18
N TRP A 11 -69.76 -2.96 -14.26
CA TRP A 11 -69.55 -1.64 -14.83
C TRP A 11 -69.88 -0.54 -13.79
N PHE A 12 -69.01 0.47 -13.65
CA PHE A 12 -69.44 1.84 -13.37
C PHE A 12 -68.49 2.84 -14.03
N ALA A 13 -69.11 3.85 -14.62
CA ALA A 13 -68.52 4.90 -15.41
C ALA A 13 -67.95 6.04 -14.55
N GLY A 14 -66.85 6.63 -15.03
CA GLY A 14 -66.58 8.06 -15.07
C GLY A 14 -66.57 8.88 -13.78
N VAL A 15 -65.36 9.28 -13.34
CA VAL A 15 -65.05 10.68 -12.99
C VAL A 15 -63.63 10.98 -13.47
N MET A 16 -63.54 11.81 -14.51
CA MET A 16 -62.31 12.50 -14.91
C MET A 16 -62.01 13.56 -13.84
N LEU A 17 -60.98 13.31 -13.02
CA LEU A 17 -60.36 14.35 -12.20
C LEU A 17 -58.94 14.56 -12.75
N ALA A 18 -58.77 15.66 -13.47
CA ALA A 18 -57.47 16.17 -13.90
C ALA A 18 -56.67 16.60 -12.65
N LEU A 19 -55.95 15.65 -12.07
CA LEU A 19 -54.86 15.95 -11.14
C LEU A 19 -53.68 16.41 -11.99
N CYS A 20 -53.41 17.72 -11.95
CA CYS A 20 -52.11 18.29 -12.29
C CYS A 20 -51.06 17.59 -11.43
N VAL A 21 -50.49 16.49 -11.94
CA VAL A 21 -49.25 15.94 -11.41
C VAL A 21 -48.19 16.99 -11.72
N PRO A 22 -47.54 17.61 -10.72
CA PRO A 22 -46.39 18.45 -11.00
C PRO A 22 -45.38 17.54 -11.68
N SER A 23 -45.05 17.88 -12.93
CA SER A 23 -43.97 17.26 -13.67
C SER A 23 -42.77 17.18 -12.74
N MET A 24 -42.45 15.96 -12.27
CA MET A 24 -41.15 15.71 -11.71
C MET A 24 -40.19 16.09 -12.82
N ALA A 25 -39.56 17.25 -12.67
CA ALA A 25 -38.40 17.58 -13.47
C ALA A 25 -37.44 16.42 -13.23
N CYS A 26 -37.35 15.51 -14.21
CA CYS A 26 -36.31 14.53 -14.26
C CYS A 26 -35.02 15.36 -14.21
N GLY A 27 -34.43 15.44 -13.02
CA GLY A 27 -33.25 16.25 -12.78
C GLY A 27 -32.25 15.85 -13.84
N GLN A 28 -31.94 16.77 -14.75
CA GLN A 28 -30.85 16.60 -15.68
C GLN A 28 -29.65 16.26 -14.80
N ALA A 29 -29.16 15.03 -14.89
CA ALA A 29 -28.06 14.58 -14.07
C ALA A 29 -26.93 15.58 -14.30
N ALA A 30 -26.55 16.35 -13.28
CA ALA A 30 -25.56 17.40 -13.43
C ALA A 30 -24.33 16.79 -14.12
N THR A 31 -23.92 17.29 -15.28
CA THR A 31 -22.75 16.76 -15.98
C THR A 31 -21.57 17.67 -15.70
N LEU A 32 -20.43 17.11 -15.32
CA LEU A 32 -19.19 17.88 -15.27
C LEU A 32 -18.82 18.31 -16.70
N PRO A 33 -18.54 19.61 -16.94
CA PRO A 33 -18.02 20.05 -18.23
C PRO A 33 -16.73 19.30 -18.59
N SER A 34 -16.57 18.95 -19.87
CA SER A 34 -15.36 18.29 -20.35
C SER A 34 -14.12 19.12 -20.06
N GLY A 35 -13.05 18.50 -19.55
CA GLY A 35 -11.76 19.15 -19.30
C GLY A 35 -11.67 19.97 -18.02
N ILE A 36 -12.76 20.14 -17.26
CA ILE A 36 -12.74 20.91 -15.98
C ILE A 36 -11.73 20.33 -14.96
N GLN A 37 -11.45 19.04 -15.05
CA GLN A 37 -10.48 18.31 -14.21
C GLN A 37 -9.03 18.75 -14.46
N GLU A 38 -8.72 19.24 -15.66
CA GLU A 38 -7.35 19.59 -16.09
C GLU A 38 -7.04 21.08 -15.87
N VAL A 39 -8.06 21.89 -15.56
CA VAL A 39 -7.93 23.33 -15.41
C VAL A 39 -7.04 23.66 -14.21
N ALA A 40 -5.95 24.38 -14.46
CA ALA A 40 -4.99 24.79 -13.42
C ALA A 40 -5.63 25.74 -12.39
N ASP A 41 -6.44 26.70 -12.86
CA ASP A 41 -7.13 27.70 -12.04
C ASP A 41 -8.63 27.71 -12.30
N LEU A 42 -9.43 27.33 -11.30
CA LEU A 42 -10.87 27.25 -11.42
C LEU A 42 -11.54 28.61 -11.19
N SER A 43 -12.35 29.05 -12.15
CA SER A 43 -13.26 30.19 -11.98
C SER A 43 -14.37 29.87 -10.97
N SER A 44 -15.00 30.90 -10.39
CA SER A 44 -16.12 30.74 -9.46
C SER A 44 -17.29 29.92 -10.06
N ALA A 45 -17.54 30.08 -11.36
CA ALA A 45 -18.55 29.29 -12.06
C ALA A 45 -18.18 27.80 -12.14
N GLN A 46 -16.92 27.49 -12.46
CA GLN A 46 -16.42 26.11 -12.49
C GLN A 46 -16.45 25.46 -11.10
N LYS A 47 -16.07 26.20 -10.05
CA LYS A 47 -16.18 25.73 -8.66
C LYS A 47 -17.63 25.41 -8.29
N ALA A 48 -18.57 26.27 -8.66
CA ALA A 48 -20.00 26.02 -8.43
C ALA A 48 -20.48 24.75 -9.15
N GLN A 49 -20.06 24.53 -10.41
CA GLN A 49 -20.38 23.32 -11.18
C GLN A 49 -19.83 22.04 -10.53
N ILE A 50 -18.59 22.08 -10.02
CA ILE A 50 -17.99 20.95 -9.29
C ILE A 50 -18.81 20.64 -8.03
N ARG A 51 -19.14 21.65 -7.23
CA ARG A 51 -19.95 21.50 -6.01
C ARG A 51 -21.34 20.96 -6.30
N GLU A 52 -21.99 21.42 -7.38
CA GLU A 52 -23.32 20.94 -7.78
C GLU A 52 -23.27 19.47 -8.22
N TYR A 53 -22.27 19.09 -9.02
CA TYR A 53 -22.05 17.69 -9.41
C TYR A 53 -21.86 16.80 -8.18
N ILE A 54 -21.02 17.24 -7.24
CA ILE A 54 -20.73 16.53 -5.99
C ILE A 54 -22.00 16.39 -5.15
N ARG A 55 -22.77 17.48 -4.97
CA ARG A 55 -24.02 17.47 -4.20
C ARG A 55 -25.02 16.45 -4.75
N ALA A 56 -25.17 16.36 -6.07
CA ALA A 56 -26.03 15.36 -6.70
C ALA A 56 -25.59 13.93 -6.35
N GLY A 57 -24.28 13.65 -6.37
CA GLY A 57 -23.74 12.35 -5.94
C GLY A 57 -23.92 12.09 -4.43
N GLN A 58 -23.76 13.11 -3.60
CA GLN A 58 -23.98 13.02 -2.15
C GLN A 58 -25.45 12.69 -1.81
N THR A 59 -26.42 13.28 -2.51
CA THR A 59 -27.83 12.93 -2.35
C THR A 59 -28.07 11.44 -2.62
N MET A 60 -27.41 10.88 -3.64
CA MET A 60 -27.51 9.45 -3.95
C MET A 60 -26.85 8.57 -2.87
N LEU A 61 -25.74 9.02 -2.28
CA LEU A 61 -25.05 8.35 -1.16
C LEU A 61 -25.86 8.32 0.15
N GLN A 62 -26.79 9.27 0.30
CA GLN A 62 -27.67 9.37 1.47
C GLN A 62 -28.98 8.56 1.31
N SER A 63 -29.23 8.00 0.12
CA SER A 63 -30.39 7.17 -0.16
C SER A 63 -30.42 5.89 0.70
N GLU A 64 -31.62 5.45 1.06
CA GLU A 64 -31.82 4.16 1.72
C GLU A 64 -31.55 2.99 0.76
N ASP A 65 -31.77 3.21 -0.55
CA ASP A 65 -31.54 2.22 -1.59
C ASP A 65 -30.03 1.95 -1.80
N LEU A 66 -29.65 0.67 -1.73
CA LEU A 66 -28.27 0.21 -1.91
C LEU A 66 -27.75 0.49 -3.33
N LEU A 67 -28.60 0.34 -4.36
CA LEU A 67 -28.20 0.59 -5.74
C LEU A 67 -27.96 2.08 -5.97
N SER A 68 -28.84 2.95 -5.48
CA SER A 68 -28.64 4.41 -5.48
C SER A 68 -27.34 4.81 -4.79
N ARG A 69 -27.02 4.25 -3.61
CA ARG A 69 -25.75 4.56 -2.93
C ARG A 69 -24.54 4.12 -3.73
N ARG A 70 -24.58 2.93 -4.32
CA ARG A 70 -23.51 2.44 -5.20
C ARG A 70 -23.32 3.38 -6.40
N SER A 71 -24.40 3.74 -7.09
CA SER A 71 -24.36 4.66 -8.22
C SER A 71 -23.85 6.05 -7.83
N GLY A 72 -24.24 6.55 -6.65
CA GLY A 72 -23.75 7.81 -6.10
C GLY A 72 -22.23 7.79 -5.87
N ARG A 73 -21.73 6.71 -5.27
CA ARG A 73 -20.28 6.50 -5.11
C ARG A 73 -19.57 6.42 -6.46
N ASP A 74 -20.04 5.56 -7.36
CA ASP A 74 -19.36 5.31 -8.64
C ASP A 74 -19.29 6.60 -9.48
N ARG A 75 -20.39 7.37 -9.53
CA ARG A 75 -20.45 8.71 -10.14
C ARG A 75 -19.43 9.70 -9.55
N LEU A 76 -19.23 9.69 -8.23
CA LEU A 76 -18.25 10.55 -7.57
C LEU A 76 -16.81 10.05 -7.75
N LEU A 77 -16.59 8.78 -8.05
CA LEU A 77 -15.27 8.25 -8.37
C LEU A 77 -14.89 8.54 -9.82
N GLU A 78 -15.85 8.48 -10.75
CA GLU A 78 -15.68 8.73 -12.19
C GLU A 78 -15.10 10.12 -12.47
N MET A 79 -15.36 11.11 -11.62
CA MET A 79 -14.76 12.45 -11.76
C MET A 79 -13.24 12.46 -11.56
N PHE A 80 -12.64 11.35 -11.11
CA PHE A 80 -11.20 11.18 -10.92
C PHE A 80 -10.57 10.10 -11.82
N ASP A 81 -11.24 9.72 -12.92
CA ASP A 81 -10.70 8.73 -13.87
C ASP A 81 -9.90 9.36 -15.03
N GLY A 82 -9.81 10.70 -15.08
CA GLY A 82 -8.95 11.42 -16.02
C GLY A 82 -7.45 11.17 -15.80
N SER A 83 -6.66 11.23 -16.87
CA SER A 83 -5.20 11.04 -16.83
C SER A 83 -4.45 12.19 -16.18
N SER A 84 -5.02 13.40 -16.23
CA SER A 84 -4.46 14.62 -15.62
C SER A 84 -5.52 15.31 -14.80
N ILE A 85 -5.38 15.26 -13.47
CA ILE A 85 -6.30 15.94 -12.55
C ILE A 85 -5.51 17.03 -11.84
N SER A 86 -5.93 18.27 -12.02
CA SER A 86 -5.26 19.45 -11.48
C SER A 86 -5.36 19.51 -9.96
N VAL A 87 -4.39 20.20 -9.36
CA VAL A 87 -4.38 20.47 -7.91
C VAL A 87 -5.62 21.27 -7.51
N ALA A 88 -6.00 22.29 -8.29
CA ALA A 88 -7.19 23.10 -8.02
C ALA A 88 -8.48 22.26 -8.00
N PHE A 89 -8.64 21.32 -8.94
CA PHE A 89 -9.78 20.41 -8.95
C PHE A 89 -9.81 19.50 -7.72
N ARG A 90 -8.65 18.94 -7.31
CA ARG A 90 -8.55 18.10 -6.10
C ARG A 90 -8.87 18.88 -4.83
N ILE A 91 -8.37 20.11 -4.70
CA ILE A 91 -8.65 20.99 -3.55
C ILE A 91 -10.15 21.29 -3.48
N GLU A 92 -10.74 21.79 -4.57
CA GLU A 92 -12.16 22.15 -4.62
C GLU A 92 -13.06 20.93 -4.33
N SER A 93 -12.71 19.78 -4.92
CA SER A 93 -13.44 18.53 -4.67
C SER A 93 -13.27 18.05 -3.22
N SER A 94 -12.09 18.21 -2.62
CA SER A 94 -11.83 17.89 -1.21
C SER A 94 -12.73 18.71 -0.29
N GLU A 95 -12.75 20.05 -0.46
CA GLU A 95 -13.59 20.94 0.36
C GLU A 95 -15.06 20.53 0.34
N ALA A 96 -15.56 20.11 -0.84
CA ALA A 96 -16.95 19.71 -1.00
C ALA A 96 -17.25 18.27 -0.55
N LEU A 97 -16.32 17.32 -0.73
CA LEU A 97 -16.53 15.90 -0.44
C LEU A 97 -16.19 15.49 0.99
N MET A 98 -15.19 16.12 1.62
CA MET A 98 -14.63 15.63 2.88
C MET A 98 -15.62 15.56 4.06
N PRO A 99 -16.60 16.47 4.21
CA PRO A 99 -17.65 16.31 5.22
C PRO A 99 -18.43 15.00 5.07
N GLU A 100 -18.81 14.64 3.84
CA GLU A 100 -19.54 13.41 3.55
C GLU A 100 -18.65 12.17 3.68
N VAL A 101 -17.38 12.26 3.25
CA VAL A 101 -16.38 11.20 3.45
C VAL A 101 -16.22 10.85 4.93
N ARG A 102 -16.09 11.86 5.80
CA ARG A 102 -16.01 11.64 7.25
C ARG A 102 -17.27 10.98 7.80
N ARG A 103 -18.44 11.43 7.35
CA ARG A 103 -19.73 10.83 7.74
C ARG A 103 -19.79 9.34 7.35
N LEU A 104 -19.35 8.99 6.15
CA LEU A 104 -19.30 7.62 5.67
C LEU A 104 -18.33 6.75 6.48
N ILE A 105 -17.14 7.26 6.81
CA ILE A 105 -16.14 6.56 7.62
C ILE A 105 -16.60 6.35 9.06
N ALA A 106 -17.38 7.28 9.61
CA ALA A 106 -17.98 7.13 10.94
C ALA A 106 -19.18 6.16 10.98
N SER A 107 -19.62 5.64 9.84
CA SER A 107 -20.78 4.74 9.76
C SER A 107 -20.51 3.38 10.39
N GLN A 108 -21.53 2.81 11.03
CA GLN A 108 -21.46 1.43 11.53
C GLN A 108 -21.47 0.39 10.41
N ARG A 109 -21.80 0.78 9.17
CA ARG A 109 -21.87 -0.12 8.02
C ARG A 109 -20.52 -0.18 7.29
N ASP A 110 -19.92 -1.37 7.22
CA ASP A 110 -18.63 -1.62 6.56
C ASP A 110 -18.57 -1.07 5.12
N TRP A 111 -19.65 -1.22 4.35
CA TRP A 111 -19.71 -0.72 2.98
C TRP A 111 -19.63 0.80 2.88
N ASP A 112 -20.25 1.53 3.82
CA ASP A 112 -20.17 2.98 3.86
C ASP A 112 -18.74 3.41 4.23
N ARG A 113 -18.13 2.77 5.25
CA ARG A 113 -16.75 3.07 5.64
C ARG A 113 -15.78 2.83 4.49
N PHE A 114 -15.90 1.70 3.81
CA PHE A 114 -15.13 1.40 2.61
C PHE A 114 -15.33 2.44 1.50
N ALA A 115 -16.57 2.86 1.25
CA ALA A 115 -16.87 3.90 0.27
C ALA A 115 -16.22 5.25 0.64
N GLY A 116 -16.26 5.62 1.91
CA GLY A 116 -15.60 6.83 2.42
C GLY A 116 -14.08 6.79 2.23
N TYR A 117 -13.41 5.70 2.61
CA TYR A 117 -11.97 5.53 2.36
C TYR A 117 -11.63 5.57 0.87
N ARG A 118 -12.45 4.94 0.03
CA ARG A 118 -12.23 4.90 -1.42
C ARG A 118 -12.36 6.29 -2.06
N LEU A 119 -13.34 7.08 -1.62
CA LEU A 119 -13.49 8.48 -2.05
C LEU A 119 -12.30 9.33 -1.59
N ALA A 120 -11.90 9.24 -0.32
CA ALA A 120 -10.73 9.94 0.21
C ALA A 120 -9.46 9.63 -0.61
N ALA A 121 -9.23 8.35 -0.91
CA ALA A 121 -8.08 7.93 -1.70
C ALA A 121 -8.09 8.48 -3.13
N LYS A 122 -9.26 8.55 -3.77
CA LYS A 122 -9.39 9.10 -5.13
C LYS A 122 -9.25 10.61 -5.19
N VAL A 123 -9.75 11.33 -4.18
CA VAL A 123 -9.54 12.77 -4.03
C VAL A 123 -8.04 13.08 -3.92
N ALA A 124 -7.29 12.25 -3.18
CA ALA A 124 -5.84 12.37 -3.00
C ALA A 124 -5.39 13.80 -2.67
N SER A 125 -6.09 14.42 -1.73
CA SER A 125 -5.79 15.74 -1.17
C SER A 125 -5.03 15.62 0.15
N GLU A 126 -4.45 16.73 0.59
CA GLU A 126 -3.84 16.87 1.91
C GLU A 126 -4.76 16.39 3.05
N GLU A 127 -6.01 16.85 3.05
CA GLU A 127 -7.00 16.46 4.07
C GLU A 127 -7.30 14.95 4.05
N SER A 128 -7.25 14.32 2.86
CA SER A 128 -7.41 12.88 2.72
C SER A 128 -6.21 12.13 3.32
N ALA A 129 -4.98 12.60 3.10
CA ALA A 129 -3.78 12.00 3.67
C ALA A 129 -3.78 12.06 5.21
N ILE A 130 -4.14 13.21 5.78
CA ILE A 130 -4.31 13.39 7.24
C ILE A 130 -5.39 12.44 7.79
N LEU A 131 -6.50 12.28 7.06
CA LEU A 131 -7.55 11.33 7.45
C LEU A 131 -7.00 9.91 7.56
N PHE A 132 -6.16 9.47 6.62
CA PHE A 132 -5.57 8.12 6.66
C PHE A 132 -4.61 7.91 7.83
N GLU A 133 -3.88 8.94 8.28
CA GLU A 133 -2.98 8.83 9.44
C GLU A 133 -3.74 8.38 10.71
N SER A 134 -4.93 8.95 10.94
CA SER A 134 -5.79 8.53 12.04
C SER A 134 -6.40 7.14 11.82
N ALA A 135 -6.77 6.83 10.58
CA ALA A 135 -7.48 5.61 10.23
C ALA A 135 -6.63 4.35 10.34
N ILE A 136 -5.33 4.42 10.02
CA ILE A 136 -4.41 3.27 10.14
C ILE A 136 -4.07 2.93 11.60
N SER A 137 -4.38 3.84 12.54
CA SER A 137 -4.11 3.68 13.97
C SER A 137 -5.36 3.31 14.79
N THR A 138 -6.50 3.06 14.13
CA THR A 138 -7.74 2.64 14.78
C THR A 138 -7.60 1.26 15.43
N PRO A 139 -8.26 0.98 16.57
CA PRO A 139 -8.26 -0.36 17.18
C PRO A 139 -8.95 -1.43 16.33
N SER A 140 -9.85 -1.04 15.41
CA SER A 140 -10.60 -1.95 14.54
C SER A 140 -9.72 -2.54 13.42
N LYS A 141 -9.45 -3.85 13.45
CA LYS A 141 -8.70 -4.56 12.38
C LYS A 141 -9.32 -4.31 11.00
N ALA A 142 -10.65 -4.42 10.91
CA ALA A 142 -11.37 -4.25 9.64
C ALA A 142 -11.13 -2.86 9.04
N ASP A 143 -11.18 -1.82 9.88
CA ASP A 143 -10.96 -0.45 9.43
C ASP A 143 -9.50 -0.19 9.06
N ARG A 144 -8.53 -0.75 9.81
CA ARG A 144 -7.11 -0.71 9.43
C ARG A 144 -6.89 -1.31 8.05
N LEU A 145 -7.47 -2.49 7.77
CA LEU A 145 -7.33 -3.16 6.47
C LEU A 145 -7.97 -2.35 5.33
N MET A 146 -9.18 -1.81 5.54
CA MET A 146 -9.83 -0.94 4.55
C MET A 146 -9.01 0.32 4.29
N ALA A 147 -8.56 0.99 5.35
CA ALA A 147 -7.77 2.20 5.28
C ALA A 147 -6.45 1.96 4.54
N LEU A 148 -5.69 0.91 4.89
CA LEU A 148 -4.42 0.57 4.23
C LEU A 148 -4.61 0.20 2.76
N GLY A 149 -5.67 -0.55 2.45
CA GLY A 149 -6.01 -0.91 1.07
C GLY A 149 -6.29 0.32 0.20
N GLN A 150 -6.97 1.33 0.75
CA GLN A 150 -7.25 2.58 0.04
C GLN A 150 -6.09 3.58 0.11
N LEU A 151 -5.26 3.55 1.16
CA LEU A 151 -4.06 4.37 1.24
C LEU A 151 -3.07 4.03 0.12
N ARG A 152 -2.98 2.76 -0.24
CA ARG A 152 -2.28 2.33 -1.45
C ARG A 152 -2.83 3.01 -2.72
N VAL A 153 -4.15 3.15 -2.84
CA VAL A 153 -4.78 3.86 -3.96
C VAL A 153 -4.42 5.35 -3.92
N LEU A 154 -4.43 5.99 -2.74
CA LEU A 154 -3.98 7.38 -2.59
C LEU A 154 -2.56 7.58 -3.13
N PHE A 155 -1.61 6.70 -2.76
CA PHE A 155 -0.24 6.79 -3.26
C PHE A 155 -0.14 6.57 -4.79
N LEU A 156 -0.99 5.70 -5.36
CA LEU A 156 -1.08 5.55 -6.81
C LEU A 156 -1.63 6.81 -7.49
N GLU A 157 -2.60 7.49 -6.89
CA GLU A 157 -3.15 8.75 -7.43
C GLU A 157 -2.14 9.90 -7.31
N VAL A 158 -1.39 9.96 -6.21
CA VAL A 158 -0.26 10.89 -6.03
C VAL A 158 0.81 10.66 -7.09
N ARG A 159 1.13 9.40 -7.42
CA ARG A 159 2.10 9.04 -8.46
C ARG A 159 1.72 9.50 -9.86
N LYS A 160 0.42 9.56 -10.18
CA LYS A 160 -0.06 9.91 -11.53
C LYS A 160 0.14 11.38 -11.90
N THR A 161 0.38 12.25 -10.92
CA THR A 161 0.48 13.69 -11.13
C THR A 161 1.89 14.20 -10.84
N ASP A 162 2.37 15.10 -11.68
CA ASP A 162 3.62 15.82 -11.43
C ASP A 162 3.50 16.81 -10.27
N ASN A 163 2.29 17.27 -9.97
CA ASN A 163 2.03 18.20 -8.87
C ASN A 163 0.92 17.62 -7.98
N PRO A 164 1.27 16.84 -6.94
CA PRO A 164 0.29 16.26 -6.05
C PRO A 164 -0.39 17.32 -5.19
N ALA A 165 -1.68 17.12 -4.90
CA ALA A 165 -2.43 17.95 -3.95
C ALA A 165 -2.18 17.56 -2.48
N VAL A 166 -1.21 16.67 -2.24
CA VAL A 166 -0.71 16.26 -0.92
C VAL A 166 0.69 16.81 -0.77
N TYR A 167 1.00 17.43 0.37
CA TYR A 167 2.33 17.94 0.63
C TYR A 167 3.34 16.80 0.85
N PRO A 168 4.57 16.92 0.33
CA PRO A 168 5.61 15.90 0.54
C PRO A 168 5.89 15.59 2.02
N GLU A 169 5.83 16.60 2.89
CA GLU A 169 6.03 16.48 4.33
C GLU A 169 4.99 15.55 4.98
N THR A 170 3.74 15.64 4.52
CA THR A 170 2.64 14.81 5.01
C THR A 170 2.81 13.36 4.58
N LEU A 171 3.30 13.13 3.35
CA LEU A 171 3.64 11.78 2.89
C LEU A 171 4.83 11.18 3.67
N VAL A 172 5.84 12.00 4.00
CA VAL A 172 6.94 11.59 4.89
C VAL A 172 6.40 11.20 6.26
N GLN A 173 5.56 12.04 6.87
CA GLN A 173 4.96 11.78 8.18
C GLN A 173 4.13 10.49 8.17
N LEU A 174 3.27 10.32 7.17
CA LEU A 174 2.45 9.13 7.01
C LEU A 174 3.30 7.86 6.84
N SER A 175 4.42 7.93 6.11
CA SER A 175 5.35 6.80 5.98
C SER A 175 6.00 6.41 7.33
N ARG A 176 6.33 7.39 8.18
CA ARG A 176 6.87 7.15 9.53
C ARG A 176 5.82 6.54 10.45
N THR A 177 4.58 7.03 10.38
CA THR A 177 3.46 6.46 11.14
C THR A 177 3.22 5.00 10.74
N LEU A 178 3.24 4.70 9.44
CA LEU A 178 3.17 3.32 8.93
C LEU A 178 4.36 2.45 9.39
N GLY A 179 5.60 2.95 9.34
CA GLY A 179 6.78 2.20 9.77
C GLY A 179 6.75 1.85 11.26
N ARG A 180 6.37 2.81 12.10
CA ARG A 180 6.15 2.57 13.54
C ARG A 180 5.05 1.54 13.78
N SER A 181 3.88 1.74 13.15
CA SER A 181 2.75 0.82 13.30
C SER A 181 3.09 -0.59 12.82
N LEU A 182 3.84 -0.75 11.73
CA LEU A 182 4.30 -2.05 11.23
C LEU A 182 5.23 -2.77 12.22
N THR A 183 6.03 -2.02 12.96
CA THR A 183 6.91 -2.58 14.00
C THR A 183 6.10 -3.11 15.19
N GLU A 184 4.97 -2.48 15.51
CA GLU A 184 4.15 -2.75 16.69
C GLU A 184 2.98 -3.71 16.41
N GLU A 185 2.49 -3.76 15.18
CA GLU A 185 1.29 -4.52 14.78
C GLU A 185 1.47 -6.03 15.02
N THR A 186 0.46 -6.66 15.58
CA THR A 186 0.46 -8.10 15.87
C THR A 186 -0.28 -8.91 14.81
N ASP A 187 -1.17 -8.28 14.06
CA ASP A 187 -1.96 -8.95 13.04
C ASP A 187 -1.21 -9.10 11.70
N ALA A 188 -1.02 -10.35 11.27
CA ALA A 188 -0.23 -10.67 10.08
C ALA A 188 -0.83 -10.05 8.79
N ASP A 189 -2.15 -10.04 8.62
CA ASP A 189 -2.79 -9.43 7.45
C ASP A 189 -2.54 -7.93 7.39
N VAL A 190 -2.66 -7.25 8.53
CA VAL A 190 -2.43 -5.80 8.62
C VAL A 190 -0.99 -5.47 8.26
N THR A 191 -0.01 -6.24 8.77
CA THR A 191 1.41 -6.02 8.44
C THR A 191 1.70 -6.16 6.95
N LEU A 192 1.09 -7.16 6.28
CA LEU A 192 1.22 -7.32 4.83
C LEU A 192 0.66 -6.12 4.07
N TYR A 193 -0.48 -5.57 4.50
CA TYR A 193 -1.08 -4.38 3.89
C TYR A 193 -0.26 -3.11 4.14
N GLN A 194 0.36 -2.96 5.31
CA GLN A 194 1.30 -1.88 5.61
C GLN A 194 2.53 -1.92 4.70
N VAL A 195 3.14 -3.09 4.52
CA VAL A 195 4.28 -3.27 3.58
C VAL A 195 3.86 -2.92 2.15
N ARG A 196 2.68 -3.36 1.70
CA ARG A 196 2.18 -3.00 0.36
C ARG A 196 1.94 -1.50 0.18
N ALA A 197 1.45 -0.81 1.21
CA ALA A 197 1.27 0.64 1.18
C ALA A 197 2.62 1.37 1.12
N LEU A 198 3.57 1.03 2.00
CA LEU A 198 4.93 1.60 2.00
C LEU A 198 5.67 1.34 0.69
N ARG A 199 5.60 0.10 0.17
CA ARG A 199 6.12 -0.26 -1.16
C ARG A 199 5.57 0.67 -2.24
N THR A 200 4.26 0.88 -2.25
CA THR A 200 3.62 1.70 -3.30
C THR A 200 4.10 3.16 -3.24
N LEU A 201 4.31 3.72 -2.04
CA LEU A 201 4.89 5.05 -1.90
C LEU A 201 6.37 5.08 -2.31
N ALA A 202 7.15 4.06 -1.94
CA ALA A 202 8.56 3.96 -2.31
C ALA A 202 8.77 3.83 -3.83
N GLU A 203 7.85 3.16 -4.54
CA GLU A 203 7.85 2.96 -6.00
C GLU A 203 7.18 4.12 -6.78
N ALA A 204 6.83 5.23 -6.13
CA ALA A 204 6.05 6.28 -6.76
C ALA A 204 6.77 7.05 -7.88
N GLY A 205 8.09 6.92 -8.05
CA GLY A 205 8.87 7.42 -9.21
C GLY A 205 8.89 8.94 -9.46
N SER A 206 8.09 9.75 -8.77
CA SER A 206 8.03 11.22 -8.93
C SER A 206 9.15 11.93 -8.14
N PRO A 207 9.98 12.77 -8.78
CA PRO A 207 11.04 13.53 -8.10
C PRO A 207 10.52 14.49 -7.01
N ARG A 208 9.30 15.01 -7.17
CA ARG A 208 8.71 15.99 -6.22
C ARG A 208 8.44 15.39 -4.84
N ILE A 209 8.28 14.08 -4.76
CA ILE A 209 8.04 13.34 -3.51
C ILE A 209 9.22 12.39 -3.19
N ALA A 210 10.40 12.66 -3.73
CA ALA A 210 11.59 11.81 -3.52
C ALA A 210 11.94 11.62 -2.03
N ALA A 211 11.73 12.66 -1.21
CA ALA A 211 11.92 12.55 0.23
C ALA A 211 10.93 11.55 0.88
N ALA A 212 9.66 11.56 0.46
CA ALA A 212 8.65 10.62 0.93
C ALA A 212 8.91 9.19 0.44
N GLN A 213 9.34 9.02 -0.82
CA GLN A 213 9.75 7.72 -1.36
C GLN A 213 10.89 7.10 -0.55
N ARG A 214 11.94 7.89 -0.29
CA ARG A 214 13.09 7.48 0.52
C ARG A 214 12.67 7.14 1.95
N SER A 215 11.85 7.99 2.56
CA SER A 215 11.29 7.75 3.89
C SER A 215 10.52 6.42 3.92
N ALA A 216 9.61 6.19 2.97
CA ALA A 216 8.85 4.94 2.91
C ALA A 216 9.72 3.69 2.75
N LEU A 217 10.76 3.75 1.93
CA LEU A 217 11.73 2.66 1.77
C LEU A 217 12.48 2.37 3.08
N VAL A 218 13.00 3.41 3.72
CA VAL A 218 13.75 3.30 4.99
C VAL A 218 12.86 2.75 6.10
N GLU A 219 11.66 3.32 6.26
CA GLU A 219 10.68 2.90 7.27
C GLU A 219 10.23 1.45 7.06
N MET A 220 9.97 1.03 5.80
CA MET A 220 9.67 -0.36 5.46
C MET A 220 10.83 -1.29 5.82
N CYS A 221 12.06 -0.96 5.40
CA CYS A 221 13.22 -1.80 5.66
C CYS A 221 13.47 -1.97 7.16
N ASN A 222 13.44 -0.88 7.92
CA ASN A 222 13.72 -0.90 9.36
C ASN A 222 12.63 -1.65 10.13
N ALA A 223 11.35 -1.40 9.82
CA ALA A 223 10.24 -2.07 10.49
C ALA A 223 10.24 -3.58 10.22
N VAL A 224 10.40 -3.98 8.95
CA VAL A 224 10.46 -5.41 8.58
C VAL A 224 11.70 -6.07 9.18
N ALA A 225 12.86 -5.43 9.15
CA ALA A 225 14.08 -5.95 9.79
C ALA A 225 13.88 -6.17 11.30
N ALA A 226 13.22 -5.24 11.99
CA ALA A 226 12.91 -5.35 13.42
C ALA A 226 11.91 -6.48 13.72
N ARG A 227 10.98 -6.77 12.81
CA ARG A 227 10.09 -7.95 12.93
C ARG A 227 10.87 -9.24 12.72
N VAL A 228 11.65 -9.31 11.63
CA VAL A 228 12.46 -10.48 11.32
C VAL A 228 13.42 -10.79 12.47
N SER A 229 14.05 -9.81 13.11
CA SER A 229 15.01 -10.06 14.20
C SER A 229 14.38 -10.62 15.49
N ARG A 230 13.08 -10.41 15.68
CA ARG A 230 12.28 -10.97 16.80
C ARG A 230 11.78 -12.38 16.49
N GLN A 231 11.69 -12.75 15.22
CA GLN A 231 11.19 -14.06 14.80
C GLN A 231 12.13 -15.19 15.24
N GLN A 232 11.65 -16.06 16.11
CA GLN A 232 12.37 -17.25 16.54
C GLN A 232 12.48 -18.27 15.39
N ALA A 233 13.38 -19.24 15.56
CA ALA A 233 13.41 -20.40 14.68
C ALA A 233 12.04 -21.10 14.74
N SER A 234 11.27 -21.01 13.64
CA SER A 234 9.96 -21.63 13.51
C SER A 234 9.93 -22.46 12.23
N ASN A 235 9.19 -23.56 12.27
CA ASN A 235 9.04 -24.46 11.12
C ASN A 235 7.99 -23.97 10.11
N PHE A 236 7.35 -22.81 10.35
CA PHE A 236 6.25 -22.25 9.58
C PHE A 236 5.14 -23.29 9.27
N ARG A 237 4.94 -24.29 10.14
CA ARG A 237 3.91 -25.34 9.95
C ARG A 237 2.58 -24.88 10.55
N GLY A 238 1.50 -25.00 9.78
CA GLY A 238 0.14 -25.13 10.31
C GLY A 238 -0.55 -23.85 10.81
N ALA A 239 0.02 -22.66 10.61
CA ALA A 239 -0.66 -21.40 10.87
C ALA A 239 -0.63 -20.52 9.63
N ASP A 240 -1.80 -20.18 9.09
CA ASP A 240 -1.95 -19.25 7.96
C ASP A 240 -1.20 -17.93 8.23
N GLU A 241 -1.19 -17.48 9.49
CA GLU A 241 -0.46 -16.30 9.95
C GLU A 241 1.05 -16.37 9.68
N ALA A 242 1.70 -17.50 9.98
CA ALA A 242 3.14 -17.65 9.77
C ALA A 242 3.50 -17.61 8.26
N MET A 243 2.60 -18.12 7.41
CA MET A 243 2.74 -17.98 5.95
C MET A 243 2.56 -16.54 5.50
N ILE A 244 1.58 -15.81 6.04
CA ILE A 244 1.34 -14.40 5.74
C ILE A 244 2.56 -13.55 6.15
N GLU A 245 3.17 -13.81 7.31
CA GLU A 245 4.40 -13.12 7.73
C GLU A 245 5.56 -13.37 6.75
N LEU A 246 5.73 -14.62 6.31
CA LEU A 246 6.75 -14.97 5.32
C LEU A 246 6.50 -14.29 3.96
N LEU A 247 5.23 -14.19 3.54
CA LEU A 247 4.84 -13.44 2.35
C LEU A 247 5.12 -11.94 2.52
N MET A 248 4.91 -11.38 3.70
CA MET A 248 5.23 -9.99 4.01
C MET A 248 6.74 -9.71 3.91
N TYR A 249 7.59 -10.61 4.41
CA TYR A 249 9.04 -10.50 4.24
C TYR A 249 9.44 -10.57 2.76
N LEU A 250 8.84 -11.48 1.99
CA LEU A 250 9.11 -11.63 0.57
C LEU A 250 8.67 -10.40 -0.23
N GLU A 251 7.49 -9.85 0.08
CA GLU A 251 6.98 -8.62 -0.53
C GLU A 251 7.94 -7.44 -0.30
N ALA A 252 8.48 -7.29 0.92
CA ALA A 252 9.46 -6.25 1.22
C ALA A 252 10.78 -6.47 0.45
N ALA A 253 11.28 -7.71 0.37
CA ALA A 253 12.49 -8.03 -0.38
C ALA A 253 12.33 -7.80 -1.89
N ASP A 254 11.18 -8.16 -2.46
CA ASP A 254 10.86 -7.92 -3.88
C ASP A 254 10.70 -6.42 -4.17
N ALA A 255 10.10 -5.64 -3.26
CA ALA A 255 10.01 -4.18 -3.37
C ALA A 255 11.41 -3.53 -3.43
N VAL A 256 12.28 -3.88 -2.47
CA VAL A 256 13.66 -3.40 -2.45
C VAL A 256 14.41 -3.78 -3.71
N ARG A 257 14.30 -5.05 -4.14
CA ARG A 257 14.91 -5.51 -5.40
C ARG A 257 14.42 -4.70 -6.59
N GLY A 258 13.11 -4.45 -6.69
CA GLY A 258 12.54 -3.64 -7.77
C GLY A 258 13.14 -2.23 -7.81
N ILE A 259 13.19 -1.56 -6.65
CA ILE A 259 13.73 -0.20 -6.51
C ILE A 259 15.22 -0.15 -6.88
N VAL A 260 16.01 -1.11 -6.39
CA VAL A 260 17.46 -1.18 -6.65
C VAL A 260 17.77 -1.55 -8.10
N ALA A 261 17.00 -2.48 -8.69
CA ALA A 261 17.22 -2.96 -10.06
C ALA A 261 16.86 -1.93 -11.13
N VAL A 262 15.84 -1.11 -10.87
CA VAL A 262 15.38 -0.07 -11.82
C VAL A 262 16.43 1.04 -11.99
N GLY A 263 17.42 1.16 -11.09
CA GLY A 263 18.62 1.98 -11.29
C GLY A 263 18.37 3.49 -11.45
N LEU A 264 17.13 3.95 -11.24
CA LEU A 264 16.72 5.33 -11.50
C LEU A 264 17.31 6.33 -10.49
N THR A 265 17.81 5.87 -9.34
CA THR A 265 18.49 6.72 -8.37
C THR A 265 19.64 5.98 -7.68
N GLN A 266 20.74 6.69 -7.48
CA GLN A 266 21.77 6.28 -6.55
C GLN A 266 21.17 6.15 -5.14
N VAL A 267 21.18 4.93 -4.58
CA VAL A 267 20.71 4.66 -3.21
C VAL A 267 21.64 5.38 -2.24
N ASP A 268 21.15 6.33 -1.46
CA ASP A 268 21.96 7.05 -0.46
C ASP A 268 22.41 6.14 0.69
N GLU A 269 23.39 6.57 1.48
CA GLU A 269 23.97 5.74 2.55
C GLU A 269 22.95 5.31 3.60
N ALA A 270 21.99 6.17 3.98
CA ALA A 270 20.97 5.82 4.97
C ALA A 270 20.02 4.74 4.43
N SER A 271 19.63 4.86 3.16
CA SER A 271 18.87 3.83 2.44
C SER A 271 19.68 2.53 2.30
N MET A 272 20.97 2.60 1.92
CA MET A 272 21.86 1.43 1.82
C MET A 272 21.98 0.70 3.16
N ARG A 273 22.18 1.43 4.26
CA ARG A 273 22.21 0.85 5.61
C ARG A 273 20.92 0.14 5.95
N SER A 274 19.77 0.78 5.73
CA SER A 274 18.46 0.23 6.06
C SER A 274 18.15 -1.02 5.23
N ILE A 275 18.40 -0.98 3.92
CA ILE A 275 18.27 -2.15 3.03
C ILE A 275 19.21 -3.27 3.46
N GLY A 276 20.49 -2.97 3.71
CA GLY A 276 21.47 -3.94 4.16
C GLY A 276 21.02 -4.62 5.45
N GLY A 277 20.45 -3.86 6.39
CA GLY A 277 19.87 -4.38 7.63
C GLY A 277 18.76 -5.41 7.35
N LEU A 278 17.77 -5.07 6.50
CA LEU A 278 16.71 -6.00 6.11
C LEU A 278 17.26 -7.26 5.41
N MET A 279 18.14 -7.11 4.43
CA MET A 279 18.70 -8.24 3.68
C MET A 279 19.55 -9.15 4.58
N GLY A 280 20.31 -8.58 5.52
CA GLY A 280 21.05 -9.35 6.53
C GLY A 280 20.13 -10.09 7.50
N GLN A 281 19.06 -9.45 7.98
CA GLN A 281 18.09 -10.07 8.88
C GLN A 281 17.33 -11.23 8.22
N THR A 282 16.96 -11.08 6.94
CA THR A 282 16.31 -12.16 6.17
C THR A 282 17.25 -13.35 5.95
N LEU A 283 18.53 -13.11 5.65
CA LEU A 283 19.53 -14.20 5.57
C LEU A 283 19.72 -14.90 6.93
N ALA A 284 19.78 -14.13 8.02
CA ALA A 284 19.83 -14.68 9.37
C ALA A 284 18.58 -15.50 9.72
N LEU A 285 17.39 -15.08 9.27
CA LEU A 285 16.15 -15.84 9.40
C LEU A 285 16.21 -17.17 8.67
N VAL A 286 16.64 -17.17 7.40
CA VAL A 286 16.76 -18.41 6.64
C VAL A 286 17.74 -19.36 7.34
N SER A 287 18.89 -18.83 7.79
CA SER A 287 19.92 -19.63 8.46
C SER A 287 19.44 -20.39 9.70
N ARG A 288 18.54 -19.79 10.47
CA ARG A 288 18.01 -20.38 11.72
C ARG A 288 16.72 -21.18 11.54
N THR A 289 16.01 -21.05 10.40
CA THR A 289 14.71 -21.69 10.19
C THR A 289 14.73 -22.82 9.18
N TYR A 290 15.62 -22.77 8.18
CA TYR A 290 15.48 -23.58 6.97
C TYR A 290 15.52 -25.10 7.22
N GLN A 291 16.26 -25.58 8.23
CA GLN A 291 16.33 -26.99 8.58
C GLN A 291 15.03 -27.54 9.17
N ASP A 292 14.24 -26.68 9.81
CA ASP A 292 13.01 -27.06 10.51
C ASP A 292 11.78 -27.07 9.59
N VAL A 293 11.90 -26.46 8.41
CA VAL A 293 10.82 -26.34 7.42
C VAL A 293 10.71 -27.62 6.56
N PRO A 294 9.48 -28.15 6.33
CA PRO A 294 9.26 -29.28 5.43
C PRO A 294 9.91 -29.11 4.05
N ARG A 295 10.49 -30.19 3.52
CA ARG A 295 11.24 -30.19 2.23
C ARG A 295 10.36 -29.84 1.02
N ASP A 296 9.09 -30.14 1.07
CA ASP A 296 8.12 -30.00 -0.01
C ASP A 296 7.15 -28.79 0.16
N GLY A 297 7.27 -28.06 1.27
CA GLY A 297 6.38 -26.96 1.62
C GLY A 297 6.61 -25.66 0.84
N ALA A 298 5.54 -24.87 0.68
CA ALA A 298 5.61 -23.53 0.10
C ALA A 298 6.58 -22.61 0.88
N SER A 299 6.65 -22.74 2.20
CA SER A 299 7.53 -21.95 3.06
C SER A 299 9.00 -22.11 2.67
N ARG A 300 9.43 -23.32 2.30
CA ARG A 300 10.82 -23.57 1.90
C ARG A 300 11.19 -22.83 0.61
N ARG A 301 10.29 -22.85 -0.38
CA ARG A 301 10.45 -22.08 -1.62
C ARG A 301 10.49 -20.58 -1.38
N HIS A 302 9.72 -20.08 -0.41
CA HIS A 302 9.77 -18.66 -0.04
C HIS A 302 11.08 -18.28 0.67
N LEU A 303 11.62 -19.14 1.54
CA LEU A 303 12.94 -18.91 2.16
C LEU A 303 14.09 -18.96 1.14
N GLU A 304 14.01 -19.85 0.14
CA GLU A 304 14.95 -19.88 -0.99
C GLU A 304 14.89 -18.58 -1.80
N ARG A 305 13.67 -18.11 -2.14
CA ARG A 305 13.49 -16.82 -2.82
C ARG A 305 14.01 -15.66 -2.00
N LEU A 306 13.73 -15.62 -0.69
CA LEU A 306 14.28 -14.60 0.20
C LEU A 306 15.81 -14.59 0.16
N THR A 307 16.45 -15.75 0.23
CA THR A 307 17.91 -15.86 0.09
C THR A 307 18.39 -15.28 -1.23
N GLN A 308 17.77 -15.70 -2.34
CA GLN A 308 18.10 -15.21 -3.66
C GLN A 308 17.98 -13.69 -3.73
N ARG A 309 16.85 -13.12 -3.29
CA ARG A 309 16.58 -11.67 -3.31
C ARG A 309 17.59 -10.90 -2.47
N SER A 310 17.87 -11.38 -1.27
CA SER A 310 18.79 -10.70 -0.36
C SER A 310 20.20 -10.62 -0.93
N VAL A 311 20.68 -11.71 -1.54
CA VAL A 311 22.01 -11.75 -2.14
C VAL A 311 22.08 -10.90 -3.42
N GLU A 312 21.06 -10.95 -4.27
CA GLU A 312 20.95 -10.10 -5.46
C GLU A 312 21.06 -8.61 -5.09
N VAL A 313 20.25 -8.17 -4.13
CA VAL A 313 20.23 -6.78 -3.66
C VAL A 313 21.57 -6.37 -3.06
N LEU A 314 22.13 -7.18 -2.16
CA LEU A 314 23.40 -6.86 -1.48
C LEU A 314 24.55 -6.70 -2.47
N ARG A 315 24.63 -7.54 -3.50
CA ARG A 315 25.66 -7.42 -4.54
C ARG A 315 25.53 -6.12 -5.32
N VAL A 316 24.31 -5.72 -5.69
CA VAL A 316 24.09 -4.43 -6.37
C VAL A 316 24.49 -3.26 -5.48
N LEU A 317 24.11 -3.29 -4.19
CA LEU A 317 24.49 -2.22 -3.25
C LEU A 317 26.00 -2.12 -3.05
N VAL A 318 26.70 -3.25 -2.96
CA VAL A 318 28.17 -3.27 -2.87
C VAL A 318 28.81 -2.72 -4.14
N GLY A 319 28.32 -3.10 -5.32
CA GLY A 319 28.78 -2.52 -6.60
C GLY A 319 28.62 -1.01 -6.62
N GLN A 320 27.42 -0.50 -6.28
CA GLN A 320 27.16 0.95 -6.20
C GLN A 320 28.06 1.67 -5.18
N HIS A 321 28.35 1.05 -4.03
CA HIS A 321 29.27 1.62 -3.04
C HIS A 321 30.70 1.65 -3.55
N ASN A 322 31.17 0.55 -4.15
CA ASN A 322 32.51 0.43 -4.72
C ASN A 322 32.77 1.47 -5.82
N GLU A 323 31.76 1.79 -6.62
CA GLU A 323 31.81 2.85 -7.64
C GLU A 323 31.95 4.25 -7.02
N ARG A 324 31.26 4.53 -5.91
CA ARG A 324 31.29 5.85 -5.25
C ARG A 324 32.50 6.05 -4.35
N SER A 325 32.98 4.98 -3.72
CA SER A 325 34.03 5.01 -2.71
C SER A 325 35.13 3.99 -3.02
N PRO A 326 35.92 4.18 -4.10
CA PRO A 326 36.96 3.21 -4.50
C PRO A 326 38.00 2.93 -3.42
N GLN A 327 38.27 3.90 -2.53
CA GLN A 327 39.21 3.75 -1.42
C GLN A 327 38.69 2.85 -0.29
N GLN A 328 37.37 2.63 -0.23
CA GLN A 328 36.70 1.79 0.77
C GLN A 328 36.02 0.58 0.11
N ARG A 329 36.68 0.04 -0.93
CA ARG A 329 36.13 -1.05 -1.74
C ARG A 329 35.88 -2.29 -0.87
N ILE A 330 34.68 -2.82 -0.96
CA ILE A 330 34.30 -4.13 -0.42
C ILE A 330 34.57 -5.17 -1.51
N ASP A 331 35.31 -6.23 -1.17
CA ASP A 331 35.53 -7.34 -2.08
C ASP A 331 34.21 -8.08 -2.34
N GLU A 332 33.66 -7.91 -3.55
CA GLU A 332 32.43 -8.54 -4.01
C GLU A 332 32.47 -10.07 -3.96
N SER A 333 33.66 -10.67 -4.05
CA SER A 333 33.83 -12.13 -3.95
C SER A 333 33.47 -12.68 -2.57
N THR A 334 33.43 -11.81 -1.56
CA THR A 334 32.97 -12.14 -0.19
C THR A 334 31.48 -12.51 -0.19
N ILE A 335 30.69 -12.00 -1.14
CA ILE A 335 29.27 -12.31 -1.30
C ILE A 335 29.12 -13.40 -2.38
N ALA A 336 28.83 -14.62 -1.95
CA ALA A 336 28.50 -15.72 -2.85
C ALA A 336 27.37 -15.33 -3.83
N THR A 337 27.34 -15.91 -5.03
CA THR A 337 26.24 -15.65 -5.98
C THR A 337 24.91 -16.17 -5.42
N PRO A 338 23.78 -15.60 -5.85
CA PRO A 338 22.45 -16.10 -5.44
C PRO A 338 22.27 -17.60 -5.72
N ASP A 339 22.75 -18.07 -6.87
CA ASP A 339 22.69 -19.48 -7.27
C ASP A 339 23.51 -20.39 -6.34
N VAL A 340 24.71 -19.96 -5.94
CA VAL A 340 25.57 -20.74 -5.05
C VAL A 340 24.93 -20.89 -3.67
N LEU A 341 24.37 -19.82 -3.11
CA LEU A 341 23.71 -19.87 -1.80
C LEU A 341 22.40 -20.67 -1.84
N THR A 342 21.60 -20.50 -2.89
CA THR A 342 20.35 -21.25 -3.07
C THR A 342 20.62 -22.74 -3.30
N ARG A 343 21.69 -23.09 -4.03
CA ARG A 343 22.13 -24.48 -4.19
C ARG A 343 22.54 -25.11 -2.87
N ARG A 344 23.32 -24.41 -2.04
CA ARG A 344 23.70 -24.90 -0.69
C ARG A 344 22.48 -25.19 0.18
N LEU A 345 21.45 -24.35 0.12
CA LEU A 345 20.18 -24.59 0.80
C LEU A 345 19.45 -25.84 0.27
N THR A 346 19.23 -25.89 -1.05
CA THR A 346 18.49 -26.98 -1.69
C THR A 346 19.17 -28.34 -1.52
N ASP A 347 20.50 -28.39 -1.58
CA ASP A 347 21.31 -29.59 -1.34
C ASP A 347 21.39 -29.98 0.15
N GLY A 348 20.86 -29.14 1.07
CA GLY A 348 20.91 -29.36 2.51
C GLY A 348 22.28 -29.12 3.15
N ASN A 349 23.23 -28.50 2.44
CA ASN A 349 24.55 -28.14 2.94
C ASN A 349 24.50 -26.85 3.79
N MET A 350 23.86 -26.96 4.94
CA MET A 350 23.61 -25.83 5.84
C MET A 350 24.88 -25.27 6.51
N ALA A 351 25.92 -26.10 6.68
CA ALA A 351 27.20 -25.63 7.21
C ALA A 351 27.85 -24.61 6.27
N GLU A 352 27.96 -24.95 4.97
CA GLU A 352 28.46 -24.04 3.95
C GLU A 352 27.55 -22.82 3.76
N PHE A 353 26.23 -23.00 3.85
CA PHE A 353 25.30 -21.87 3.82
C PHE A 353 25.58 -20.89 4.98
N ARG A 354 25.66 -21.39 6.21
CA ARG A 354 25.92 -20.59 7.42
C ARG A 354 27.25 -19.87 7.36
N LEU A 355 28.32 -20.55 6.92
CA LEU A 355 29.63 -19.92 6.73
C LEU A 355 29.58 -18.77 5.72
N ALA A 356 28.84 -18.92 4.62
CA ALA A 356 28.65 -17.84 3.65
C ALA A 356 27.81 -16.69 4.22
N VAL A 357 26.75 -16.97 4.97
CA VAL A 357 25.97 -15.95 5.67
C VAL A 357 26.83 -15.19 6.68
N LEU A 358 27.68 -15.87 7.46
CA LEU A 358 28.59 -15.25 8.42
C LEU A 358 29.60 -14.29 7.76
N ARG A 359 30.02 -14.54 6.52
CA ARG A 359 30.86 -13.57 5.77
C ARG A 359 30.10 -12.29 5.41
N ILE A 360 28.78 -12.34 5.36
CA ILE A 360 27.92 -11.18 5.08
C ILE A 360 27.58 -10.45 6.38
N VAL A 361 27.13 -11.18 7.41
CA VAL A 361 26.50 -10.60 8.61
C VAL A 361 27.33 -10.73 9.90
N GLY A 362 28.37 -11.57 9.91
CA GLY A 362 29.20 -11.86 11.08
C GLY A 362 30.27 -10.80 11.35
N GLU A 363 31.13 -11.06 12.34
CA GLU A 363 32.22 -10.16 12.71
C GLU A 363 33.18 -9.94 11.54
N GLY A 364 33.40 -8.66 11.18
CA GLY A 364 34.20 -8.30 10.01
C GLY A 364 33.51 -8.57 8.66
N GLY A 365 32.25 -9.03 8.67
CA GLY A 365 31.46 -9.29 7.48
C GLY A 365 31.11 -8.02 6.70
N VAL A 366 30.55 -8.21 5.50
CA VAL A 366 30.21 -7.09 4.60
C VAL A 366 29.33 -6.04 5.27
N LEU A 367 28.28 -6.45 5.98
CA LEU A 367 27.32 -5.54 6.59
C LEU A 367 27.81 -4.84 7.84
N THR A 368 28.94 -5.26 8.42
CA THR A 368 29.55 -4.58 9.56
C THR A 368 30.51 -3.46 9.14
N ARG A 369 30.81 -3.34 7.85
CA ARG A 369 31.67 -2.30 7.26
C ARG A 369 30.82 -1.16 6.71
N GLN A 370 31.45 0.00 6.50
CA GLN A 370 30.80 1.11 5.78
C GLN A 370 30.44 0.68 4.34
N PRO A 371 29.30 1.12 3.79
CA PRO A 371 28.38 2.15 4.32
C PRO A 371 27.31 1.58 5.27
N PHE A 372 27.25 0.26 5.42
CA PHE A 372 26.22 -0.43 6.20
C PHE A 372 26.40 -0.19 7.70
N GLY A 373 27.57 -0.54 8.26
CA GLY A 373 27.96 -0.22 9.64
C GLY A 373 27.09 -0.87 10.71
N HIS A 374 26.50 -2.04 10.46
CA HIS A 374 25.72 -2.77 11.46
C HIS A 374 26.63 -3.50 12.46
N ALA A 375 26.19 -3.63 13.71
CA ALA A 375 26.88 -4.51 14.65
C ALA A 375 26.63 -5.98 14.25
N ALA A 376 27.65 -6.86 14.34
CA ALA A 376 27.46 -8.29 14.07
C ALA A 376 26.36 -8.91 14.95
N SER A 377 26.26 -8.47 16.21
CA SER A 377 25.22 -8.88 17.17
C SER A 377 23.80 -8.51 16.75
N HIS A 378 23.64 -7.62 15.77
CA HIS A 378 22.36 -7.31 15.17
C HIS A 378 21.74 -8.55 14.49
N PHE A 379 22.58 -9.45 13.94
CA PHE A 379 22.12 -10.60 13.16
C PHE A 379 22.26 -11.91 13.96
N LYS A 380 21.13 -12.58 14.21
CA LYS A 380 21.11 -13.86 14.93
C LYS A 380 21.25 -15.03 13.94
N VAL A 381 22.47 -15.52 13.79
CA VAL A 381 22.81 -16.72 13.01
C VAL A 381 23.05 -17.89 13.97
N GLN A 382 22.55 -19.09 13.61
CA GLN A 382 22.77 -20.33 14.37
C GLN A 382 23.99 -21.11 13.92
#